data_AF-A0A8T4J3M9-F1
#
_entry.id   AF-A0A8T4J3M9-F1
#
_cell.length_a   1.000
_cell.length_b   1.000
_cell.length_c   1.000
_cell.angle_alpha   90.00
_cell.angle_beta   90.00
_cell.angle_gamma   90.00
#
_symmetry.space_group_name_H-M   'P 1'
#
loop_
_entity.id
_entity.type
_entity.pdbx_description
1 polymer ?
#
loop_
_entity_poly.entity_id
_entity_poly.type
_entity_poly.pdbx_seq_one_letter_code
_entity_poly.pdbx_strand_id
1 'polypeptide(L)'
;LAHGWTCSTLFWAPVIRRLTADGHRVVVYDQRGHGRSPAATTYAYSPASLADDLCAVLDAALEPGERAVIGGHSMGGMTIMAAAGRRQLTERAA
;
A
#
# COMPACT_ATOMS: atom_id res chain seq x y z
N LEU A 1 1.65 -4.12 1.67
CA LEU A 1 2.74 -3.34 2.31
C LEU A 1 3.04 -2.11 1.48
N ALA A 2 2.99 -0.92 2.08
CA ALA A 2 3.26 0.37 1.41
C ALA A 2 4.68 0.86 1.74
N HIS A 3 5.51 1.11 0.72
CA HIS A 3 6.90 1.55 0.91
C HIS A 3 7.01 3.08 1.19
N GLY A 4 8.20 3.51 1.60
CA GLY A 4 8.53 4.91 1.89
C GLY A 4 8.92 5.72 0.66
N TRP A 5 9.13 7.03 0.83
CA TRP A 5 9.62 7.93 -0.22
C TRP A 5 11.00 7.46 -0.70
N THR A 6 11.31 7.62 -2.00
CA THR A 6 12.54 7.12 -2.68
C THR A 6 12.73 5.59 -2.70
N CYS A 7 11.80 4.82 -2.16
CA CYS A 7 11.82 3.35 -2.23
C CYS A 7 11.04 2.81 -3.44
N SER A 8 10.95 1.49 -3.52
CA SER A 8 10.05 0.74 -4.39
C SER A 8 9.60 -0.54 -3.68
N THR A 9 8.78 -1.37 -4.33
CA THR A 9 8.42 -2.72 -3.88
C THR A 9 9.62 -3.59 -3.49
N LEU A 10 10.80 -3.37 -4.09
CA LEU A 10 12.04 -4.09 -3.76
C LEU A 10 12.49 -3.90 -2.31
N PHE A 11 12.10 -2.78 -1.67
CA PHE A 11 12.37 -2.54 -0.24
C PHE A 11 11.82 -3.67 0.64
N TRP A 12 10.72 -4.30 0.22
CA TRP A 12 10.07 -5.39 0.94
C TRP A 12 10.63 -6.77 0.63
N ALA A 13 11.64 -6.91 -0.24
CA ALA A 13 12.10 -8.24 -0.69
C ALA A 13 12.42 -9.23 0.45
N PRO A 14 13.12 -8.82 1.55
CA PRO A 14 13.34 -9.73 2.68
C PRO A 14 12.05 -10.11 3.41
N VAL A 15 11.13 -9.16 3.58
CA VAL A 15 9.84 -9.36 4.26
C VAL A 15 8.92 -10.26 3.43
N ILE A 16 8.85 -10.04 2.11
CA ILE A 16 8.11 -10.88 1.17
C ILE A 16 8.59 -12.31 1.29
N ARG A 17 9.92 -12.55 1.15
CA ARG A 17 10.50 -13.90 1.22
C ARG A 17 10.14 -14.62 2.52
N ARG A 18 10.17 -13.91 3.66
CA ARG A 18 9.83 -14.49 4.95
C ARG A 18 8.34 -14.84 5.03
N LEU A 19 7.47 -13.88 4.76
CA LEU A 19 6.02 -14.07 4.89
C LEU A 19 5.47 -15.11 3.91
N THR A 20 5.99 -15.16 2.68
CA THR A 20 5.56 -16.18 1.71
C THR A 20 6.06 -17.58 2.09
N ALA A 21 7.25 -17.71 2.68
CA ALA A 21 7.73 -18.98 3.23
C ALA A 21 6.84 -19.48 4.39
N ASP A 22 6.28 -18.54 5.16
CA ASP A 22 5.32 -18.82 6.23
C ASP A 22 3.87 -19.04 5.69
N GLY A 23 3.68 -19.07 4.35
CA GLY A 23 2.41 -19.39 3.69
C GLY A 23 1.47 -18.19 3.49
N HIS A 24 1.90 -16.97 3.77
CA HIS A 24 1.07 -15.78 3.60
C HIS A 24 1.06 -15.27 2.16
N ARG A 25 -0.11 -14.83 1.69
CA ARG A 25 -0.23 -13.99 0.48
C ARG A 25 0.27 -12.58 0.82
N VAL A 26 1.27 -12.10 0.08
CA VAL A 26 1.84 -10.76 0.28
C VAL A 26 1.54 -9.87 -0.91
N VAL A 27 0.83 -8.76 -0.67
CA VAL A 27 0.56 -7.74 -1.68
C VAL A 27 1.46 -6.53 -1.42
N VAL A 28 2.18 -6.10 -2.44
CA VAL A 28 3.00 -4.87 -2.45
C VAL A 28 2.70 -4.10 -3.73
N TYR A 29 2.81 -2.78 -3.66
CA TYR A 29 2.63 -1.90 -4.82
C TYR A 29 3.67 -0.79 -4.78
N ASP A 30 4.02 -0.27 -5.97
CA ASP A 30 4.84 0.92 -6.08
C ASP A 30 3.94 2.16 -5.93
N GLN A 31 4.24 3.04 -4.97
CA GLN A 31 3.54 4.30 -4.81
C GLN A 31 3.73 5.18 -6.06
N ARG A 32 2.77 6.07 -6.35
CA ARG A 32 2.88 7.02 -7.48
C ARG A 32 4.27 7.69 -7.54
N GLY A 33 4.82 7.79 -8.76
CA GLY A 33 6.16 8.33 -9.02
C GLY A 33 7.34 7.52 -8.51
N HIS A 34 7.14 6.27 -8.09
CA HIS A 34 8.20 5.38 -7.63
C HIS A 34 8.17 4.04 -8.37
N GLY A 35 9.32 3.36 -8.42
CA GLY A 35 9.45 2.04 -9.01
C GLY A 35 8.90 1.99 -10.44
N ARG A 36 7.88 1.16 -10.66
CA ARG A 36 7.20 1.02 -11.95
C ARG A 36 5.95 1.88 -12.09
N SER A 37 5.52 2.57 -11.04
CA SER A 37 4.37 3.47 -11.09
C SER A 37 4.78 4.81 -11.71
N PRO A 38 4.03 5.32 -12.70
CA PRO A 38 4.39 6.54 -13.40
C PRO A 38 4.41 7.74 -12.45
N ALA A 39 5.22 8.73 -12.79
CA ALA A 39 5.18 10.03 -12.15
C ALA A 39 3.82 10.69 -12.38
N ALA A 40 3.22 11.20 -11.31
CA ALA A 40 2.04 12.04 -11.40
C ALA A 40 2.44 13.49 -11.73
N THR A 41 1.49 14.27 -12.24
CA THR A 41 1.69 15.70 -12.47
C THR A 41 2.07 16.42 -11.17
N THR A 42 2.73 17.57 -11.30
CA THR A 42 3.00 18.48 -10.18
C THR A 42 1.68 18.70 -9.42
N TYR A 43 1.70 18.57 -8.09
CA TYR A 43 0.55 18.62 -7.15
C TYR A 43 -0.21 17.32 -6.84
N ALA A 44 0.06 16.21 -7.52
CA ALA A 44 -0.66 14.94 -7.27
C ALA A 44 -0.02 14.03 -6.19
N TYR A 45 0.82 14.55 -5.28
CA TYR A 45 1.53 13.75 -4.26
C TYR A 45 1.03 13.99 -2.83
N SER A 46 -0.20 14.47 -2.67
CA SER A 46 -0.77 14.73 -1.34
C SER A 46 -1.01 13.42 -0.56
N PRO A 47 -1.02 13.43 0.79
CA PRO A 47 -1.39 12.26 1.58
C PRO A 47 -2.77 11.68 1.22
N ALA A 48 -3.73 12.55 0.86
CA ALA A 48 -5.04 12.11 0.39
C ALA A 48 -4.93 11.31 -0.92
N SER A 49 -4.09 11.77 -1.85
CA SER A 49 -3.85 11.06 -3.10
C SER A 49 -3.15 9.71 -2.91
N LEU A 50 -2.20 9.62 -1.97
CA LEU A 50 -1.59 8.34 -1.61
C LEU A 50 -2.62 7.38 -0.99
N ALA A 51 -3.53 7.92 -0.17
CA ALA A 51 -4.62 7.14 0.40
C ALA A 51 -5.62 6.66 -0.66
N ASP A 52 -5.86 7.43 -1.73
CA ASP A 52 -6.66 7.00 -2.90
C ASP A 52 -6.02 5.78 -3.56
N ASP A 53 -4.71 5.81 -3.81
CA ASP A 53 -3.99 4.69 -4.40
C ASP A 53 -4.05 3.44 -3.52
N LEU A 54 -3.84 3.59 -2.21
CA LEU A 54 -3.94 2.48 -1.28
C LEU A 54 -5.33 1.85 -1.31
N CYS A 55 -6.40 2.66 -1.35
CA CYS A 55 -7.76 2.15 -1.45
C CYS A 55 -8.00 1.41 -2.77
N ALA A 56 -7.51 1.93 -3.89
CA ALA A 56 -7.61 1.26 -5.18
C ALA A 56 -6.87 -0.09 -5.19
N VAL A 57 -5.71 -0.17 -4.54
CA VAL A 57 -4.97 -1.43 -4.37
C VAL A 57 -5.75 -2.43 -3.51
N LEU A 58 -6.40 -1.98 -2.43
CA LEU A 58 -7.24 -2.84 -1.60
C LEU A 58 -8.44 -3.38 -2.38
N ASP A 59 -9.13 -2.52 -3.13
CA ASP A 59 -10.28 -2.90 -3.96
C ASP A 59 -9.88 -3.90 -5.06
N ALA A 60 -8.68 -3.77 -5.64
CA ALA A 60 -8.18 -4.68 -6.67
C ALA A 60 -7.63 -6.01 -6.11
N ALA A 61 -7.13 -6.02 -4.88
CA ALA A 61 -6.43 -7.16 -4.32
C ALA A 61 -7.32 -8.10 -3.49
N LEU A 62 -8.44 -7.60 -2.95
CA LEU A 62 -9.27 -8.31 -1.99
C LEU A 62 -10.67 -8.60 -2.54
N GLU A 63 -11.05 -9.87 -2.49
CA GLU A 63 -12.41 -10.31 -2.82
C GLU A 63 -13.43 -9.82 -1.76
N PRO A 64 -14.72 -9.71 -2.07
CA PRO A 64 -15.75 -9.34 -1.10
C PRO A 64 -15.67 -10.18 0.19
N GLY A 65 -15.60 -9.50 1.35
CA GLY A 65 -15.47 -10.15 2.66
C GLY A 65 -14.03 -10.46 3.10
N GLU A 66 -13.05 -10.41 2.21
CA GLU A 66 -11.64 -10.56 2.60
C GLU A 66 -11.11 -9.34 3.36
N ARG A 67 -10.20 -9.61 4.29
CA ARG A 67 -9.44 -8.62 5.07
C ARG A 67 -7.94 -8.89 4.99
N ALA A 68 -7.14 -7.86 5.22
CA ALA A 68 -5.68 -7.96 5.20
C ALA A 68 -5.05 -7.14 6.34
N VAL A 69 -3.91 -7.62 6.83
CA VAL A 69 -3.02 -6.83 7.67
C VAL A 69 -2.30 -5.81 6.80
N ILE A 70 -2.47 -4.53 7.13
CA ILE A 70 -1.89 -3.42 6.36
C ILE A 70 -0.66 -2.89 7.08
N GLY A 71 0.49 -2.94 6.42
CA GLY A 71 1.76 -2.42 6.94
C GLY A 71 2.39 -1.39 6.01
N GLY A 72 3.02 -0.36 6.59
CA GLY A 72 3.69 0.69 5.83
C GLY A 72 4.88 1.29 6.56
N HIS A 73 5.87 1.75 5.81
CA HIS A 73 7.09 2.37 6.34
C HIS A 73 7.17 3.85 5.94
N SER A 74 7.43 4.75 6.91
CA SER A 74 7.57 6.20 6.68
C SER A 74 6.37 6.77 5.91
N MET A 75 6.57 7.28 4.69
CA MET A 75 5.48 7.71 3.79
C MET A 75 4.38 6.64 3.63
N GLY A 76 4.73 5.36 3.61
CA GLY A 76 3.76 4.27 3.59
C GLY A 76 2.90 4.20 4.86
N GLY A 77 3.47 4.51 6.03
CA GLY A 77 2.71 4.67 7.27
C GLY A 77 1.80 5.90 7.24
N MET A 78 2.30 7.04 6.74
CA MET A 78 1.49 8.25 6.52
C MET A 78 0.32 7.99 5.56
N THR A 79 0.55 7.19 4.52
CA THR A 79 -0.47 6.78 3.54
C THR A 79 -1.61 6.01 4.23
N ILE A 80 -1.27 5.07 5.11
CA ILE A 80 -2.25 4.29 5.88
C ILE A 80 -3.04 5.19 6.83
N MET A 81 -2.36 6.09 7.56
CA MET A 81 -3.03 7.04 8.46
C MET A 81 -3.98 7.97 7.70
N ALA A 82 -3.58 8.46 6.53
CA ALA A 82 -4.44 9.28 5.67
C ALA A 82 -5.65 8.51 5.13
N ALA A 83 -5.57 7.18 5.05
CA ALA A 83 -6.68 6.31 4.66
C ALA A 83 -7.58 5.87 5.84
N ALA A 84 -7.25 6.22 7.08
CA ALA A 84 -7.89 5.67 8.29
C ALA A 84 -9.42 5.77 8.32
N GLY A 85 -9.97 6.89 7.84
CA GLY A 85 -11.43 7.11 7.79
C GLY A 85 -12.12 6.60 6.54
N ARG A 86 -11.42 5.95 5.62
CA ARG A 86 -11.98 5.51 4.33
C ARG A 86 -12.60 4.14 4.46
N ARG A 87 -13.75 3.96 3.81
CA ARG A 87 -14.53 2.71 3.82
C ARG A 87 -13.65 1.48 3.54
N GLN A 88 -12.81 1.56 2.50
CA GLN A 88 -11.90 0.47 2.14
C GLN A 88 -11.00 0.07 3.32
N LEU A 89 -10.37 1.03 3.99
CA LEU A 89 -9.49 0.69 5.10
C LEU A 89 -10.30 0.17 6.31
N THR A 90 -11.43 0.81 6.64
CA THR A 90 -12.25 0.40 7.80
C THR A 90 -12.88 -0.98 7.63
N GLU A 91 -13.23 -1.38 6.41
CA GLU A 91 -13.88 -2.67 6.15
C GLU A 91 -12.88 -3.79 5.85
N ARG A 92 -11.73 -3.45 5.24
CA ARG A 92 -10.77 -4.42 4.70
C ARG A 92 -9.50 -4.60 5.55
N ALA A 93 -9.25 -3.73 6.54
CA ALA A 93 -8.18 -3.98 7.50
C ALA A 93 -8.60 -5.07 8.51
N ALA A 94 -7.66 -5.97 8.83
CA ALA A 94 -7.80 -7.01 9.86
C ALA A 94 -7.31 -6.51 11.22
#